data_AF-A0A166BFQ8-F1
#
_entry.id   AF-A0A166BFQ8-F1
#
_cell.length_a   1.000
_cell.length_b   1.000
_cell.length_c   1.000
_cell.angle_alpha   90.00
_cell.angle_beta   90.00
_cell.angle_gamma   90.00
#
_symmetry.space_group_name_H-M   'P 1'
#
loop_
_entity.id
_entity.type
_entity.pdbx_description
1 polymer ?
#
loop_
_entity_poly.entity_id
_entity_poly.type
_entity_poly.pdbx_seq_one_letter_code
_entity_poly.pdbx_strand_id
1 'polypeptide(L)'
;MRRNCAVCETPTRKTCTGCARIAYCSPECQTKGWLSHRLACDRPGREITTADRLACVVTKVSDGELMMDTQTMFDYGIDRVAGERDVFSLLRIYTELLQELGVKPSSLHTWRIEGRLYREMLATYRAAGNRASKVNFAWLCRHEHVFDPNYDPSHFYDVQEDEWHMRGWRAIGGSASFRWSDVREIVASWPEYKQICLNFYNTVLAVGGPAIQAFGPWLQFGFCAFEDTASEPVQDLYACLIVLCTFDEFCEAYRTSALIPLMDRKGLKEMRLSMPQAHEFEVVLSESPNNISTIWWLKSYALLTKSNLHLTVLIPYGFGNCRDRAEFRQLMQFYNRHFREGKVPPFELQKAAENDRIYDYISKHPSVKIANSEKRFLSRVLQTHNREIFGGSSVSTKAQWHQLDKMVLVLTIYLTSPMYKWSQAQRS
;
A
#
# COMPACT_ATOMS: atom_id res chain seq x y z
N MET A 1 -4.49 38.14 -4.17
CA MET A 1 -4.67 37.31 -5.41
C MET A 1 -6.10 36.81 -5.47
N ARG A 2 -6.73 36.78 -6.66
CA ARG A 2 -8.02 36.11 -6.88
C ARG A 2 -7.75 34.60 -7.00
N ARG A 3 -8.53 33.76 -6.32
CA ARG A 3 -8.50 32.30 -6.45
C ARG A 3 -9.78 31.83 -7.14
N ASN A 4 -9.78 30.65 -7.73
CA ASN A 4 -10.98 30.08 -8.34
C ASN A 4 -11.78 29.29 -7.31
N CYS A 5 -13.11 29.32 -7.41
CA CYS A 5 -13.98 28.52 -6.56
C CYS A 5 -13.72 27.03 -6.80
N ALA A 6 -13.54 26.24 -5.75
CA ALA A 6 -13.27 24.80 -5.86
C ALA A 6 -14.45 23.94 -6.35
N VAL A 7 -15.62 24.55 -6.61
CA VAL A 7 -16.84 23.83 -7.04
C VAL A 7 -17.31 24.28 -8.43
N CYS A 8 -17.29 25.58 -8.71
CA CYS A 8 -17.80 26.13 -9.97
C CYS A 8 -16.77 26.99 -10.72
N GLU A 9 -15.52 27.00 -10.26
CA GLU A 9 -14.36 27.70 -10.85
C GLU A 9 -14.45 29.23 -10.94
N THR A 10 -15.57 29.83 -10.58
CA THR A 10 -15.77 31.29 -10.60
C THR A 10 -14.70 32.00 -9.76
N PRO A 11 -14.01 33.02 -10.30
CA PRO A 11 -13.03 33.80 -9.55
C PRO A 11 -13.62 34.44 -8.30
N THR A 12 -12.98 34.24 -7.15
CA THR A 12 -13.44 34.72 -5.84
C THR A 12 -12.26 35.20 -4.98
N ARG A 13 -12.57 36.07 -4.02
CA ARG A 13 -11.66 36.45 -2.92
C ARG A 13 -12.04 35.76 -1.60
N LYS A 14 -13.22 35.15 -1.53
CA LYS A 14 -13.71 34.47 -0.34
C LYS A 14 -13.00 33.12 -0.20
N THR A 15 -12.50 32.85 0.99
CA THR A 15 -11.85 31.59 1.34
C THR A 15 -12.56 30.96 2.53
N CYS A 16 -12.37 29.65 2.71
CA CYS A 16 -12.85 28.95 3.89
C CYS A 16 -12.32 29.63 5.15
N THR A 17 -13.22 30.06 6.03
CA THR A 17 -12.86 30.78 7.27
C THR A 17 -12.06 29.91 8.24
N GLY A 18 -12.16 28.58 8.12
CA GLY A 18 -11.44 27.65 8.98
C GLY A 18 -9.96 27.48 8.64
N CYS A 19 -9.60 27.47 7.35
CA CYS A 19 -8.24 27.14 6.90
C CYS A 19 -7.60 28.15 5.93
N ALA A 20 -8.40 29.04 5.32
CA ALA A 20 -8.00 29.95 4.23
C ALA A 20 -7.33 29.28 3.00
N ARG A 21 -7.28 27.94 2.91
CA ARG A 21 -6.63 27.19 1.82
C ARG A 21 -7.53 27.04 0.60
N ILE A 22 -8.81 26.72 0.82
CA ILE A 22 -9.79 26.54 -0.27
C ILE A 22 -10.65 27.80 -0.45
N ALA A 23 -11.01 28.10 -1.69
CA ALA A 23 -11.85 29.24 -2.06
C ALA A 23 -13.24 28.81 -2.53
N TYR A 24 -14.28 29.52 -2.08
CA TYR A 24 -15.67 29.29 -2.47
C TYR A 24 -16.31 30.63 -2.85
N CYS A 25 -17.07 30.69 -3.94
CA CYS A 25 -17.73 31.94 -4.35
C CYS A 25 -18.96 32.27 -3.48
N SER A 26 -19.61 31.25 -2.92
CA SER A 26 -20.85 31.37 -2.15
C SER A 26 -20.99 30.30 -1.06
N PRO A 27 -21.90 30.48 -0.09
CA PRO A 27 -22.22 29.47 0.93
C PRO A 27 -22.73 28.14 0.33
N GLU A 28 -23.43 28.19 -0.81
CA GLU A 28 -23.93 27.00 -1.50
C GLU A 28 -22.77 26.19 -2.07
N CYS A 29 -21.80 26.84 -2.72
CA CYS A 29 -20.59 26.18 -3.19
C CYS A 29 -19.74 25.65 -2.04
N GLN A 30 -19.67 26.38 -0.92
CA GLN A 30 -19.00 25.87 0.28
C GLN A 30 -19.70 24.62 0.82
N THR A 31 -21.04 24.60 0.88
CA THR A 31 -21.82 23.46 1.35
C THR A 31 -21.61 22.23 0.47
N LYS A 32 -21.63 22.40 -0.87
CA LYS A 32 -21.37 21.32 -1.83
C LYS A 32 -19.96 20.76 -1.70
N GLY A 33 -18.95 21.63 -1.59
CA GLY A 33 -17.56 21.22 -1.44
C GLY A 33 -17.17 20.81 -0.01
N TRP A 34 -18.08 20.90 0.96
CA TRP A 34 -17.74 20.70 2.37
C TRP A 34 -17.43 19.24 2.70
N LEU A 35 -18.16 18.29 2.10
CA LEU A 35 -17.99 16.86 2.37
C LEU A 35 -16.55 16.38 2.10
N SER A 36 -15.94 16.85 1.01
CA SER A 36 -14.56 16.51 0.65
C SER A 36 -13.52 17.40 1.34
N HIS A 37 -13.83 18.68 1.57
CA HIS A 37 -12.89 19.61 2.19
C HIS A 37 -12.68 19.37 3.69
N ARG A 38 -13.73 18.95 4.40
CA ARG A 38 -13.77 18.92 5.87
C ARG A 38 -12.60 18.21 6.52
N LEU A 39 -12.23 17.03 6.01
CA LEU A 39 -11.13 16.22 6.56
C LEU A 39 -9.78 16.93 6.53
N ALA A 40 -9.61 17.83 5.57
CA ALA A 40 -8.40 18.61 5.39
C ALA A 40 -8.54 20.04 5.92
N CYS A 41 -9.63 20.40 6.63
CA CYS A 41 -9.83 21.75 7.16
C CYS A 41 -9.17 21.91 8.54
N ASP A 42 -8.50 23.05 8.78
CA ASP A 42 -7.84 23.32 10.06
C ASP A 42 -8.83 23.55 11.21
N ARG A 43 -10.05 24.01 10.90
CA ARG A 43 -11.11 24.26 11.88
C ARG A 43 -12.47 23.76 11.35
N PRO A 44 -12.75 22.45 11.43
CA PRO A 44 -13.95 21.83 10.84
C PRO A 44 -15.25 22.08 11.64
N GLY A 45 -15.20 22.85 12.73
CA GLY A 45 -16.36 23.30 13.52
C GLY A 45 -17.01 22.25 14.43
N ARG A 46 -16.68 20.97 14.25
CA ARG A 46 -16.95 19.86 15.20
C ARG A 46 -15.94 18.74 14.96
N GLU A 47 -15.92 17.78 15.87
CA GLU A 47 -15.13 16.55 15.75
C GLU A 47 -15.40 15.83 14.41
N ILE A 48 -14.34 15.28 13.82
CA ILE A 48 -14.40 14.50 12.59
C ILE A 48 -14.76 13.06 12.95
N THR A 49 -15.85 12.58 12.40
CA THR A 49 -16.38 11.23 12.66
C THR A 49 -16.14 10.30 11.48
N THR A 50 -16.34 9.00 11.68
CA THR A 50 -16.34 8.00 10.60
C THR A 50 -17.36 8.31 9.49
N ALA A 51 -18.49 8.96 9.82
CA ALA A 51 -19.45 9.42 8.80
C ALA A 51 -18.86 10.48 7.86
N ASP A 52 -18.02 11.38 8.39
CA ASP A 52 -17.37 12.42 7.58
C ASP A 52 -16.33 11.80 6.63
N ARG A 53 -15.68 10.72 7.08
CA ARG A 53 -14.73 9.96 6.27
C ARG A 53 -15.44 9.20 5.16
N LEU A 54 -16.52 8.49 5.49
CA LEU A 54 -17.39 7.84 4.50
C LEU A 54 -17.87 8.86 3.47
N ALA A 55 -18.35 10.03 3.91
CA ALA A 55 -18.82 11.07 3.02
C ALA A 55 -17.74 11.57 2.06
N CYS A 56 -16.50 11.75 2.53
CA CYS A 56 -15.38 12.10 1.67
C CYS A 56 -15.11 11.00 0.63
N VAL A 57 -15.10 9.72 1.04
CA VAL A 57 -14.86 8.60 0.13
C VAL A 57 -15.92 8.57 -0.97
N VAL A 58 -17.21 8.54 -0.62
CA VAL A 58 -18.29 8.46 -1.63
C VAL A 58 -18.35 9.66 -2.57
N THR A 59 -17.84 10.83 -2.16
CA THR A 59 -17.72 12.00 -3.03
C THR A 59 -16.53 11.95 -4.00
N LYS A 60 -15.54 11.09 -3.71
CA LYS A 60 -14.31 10.94 -4.49
C LYS A 60 -14.19 9.58 -5.19
N VAL A 61 -15.20 8.72 -5.12
CA VAL A 61 -15.19 7.39 -5.78
C VAL A 61 -14.86 7.50 -7.28
N SER A 62 -15.27 8.59 -7.93
CA SER A 62 -14.97 8.87 -9.34
C SER A 62 -13.49 9.13 -9.64
N ASP A 63 -12.67 9.41 -8.62
CA ASP A 63 -11.25 9.76 -8.76
C ASP A 63 -10.30 8.57 -8.53
N GLY A 64 -10.83 7.36 -8.29
CA GLY A 64 -10.05 6.13 -8.13
C GLY A 64 -9.32 5.98 -6.78
N GLU A 65 -9.46 6.93 -5.85
CA GLU A 65 -8.87 6.89 -4.50
C GLU A 65 -9.81 6.19 -3.49
N LEU A 66 -9.84 4.87 -3.49
CA LEU A 66 -10.53 4.07 -2.46
C LEU A 66 -9.55 3.69 -1.34
N MET A 67 -9.31 4.64 -0.42
CA MET A 67 -8.65 4.35 0.85
C MET A 67 -9.61 4.73 1.98
N MET A 68 -10.39 3.75 2.44
CA MET A 68 -11.26 3.87 3.62
C MET A 68 -10.55 3.22 4.81
N ASP A 69 -10.55 3.88 5.98
CA ASP A 69 -10.02 3.25 7.18
C ASP A 69 -10.95 2.15 7.70
N THR A 70 -10.34 1.18 8.39
CA THR A 70 -11.00 -0.03 8.90
C THR A 70 -12.22 0.30 9.78
N GLN A 71 -12.13 1.34 10.63
CA GLN A 71 -13.24 1.71 11.50
C GLN A 71 -14.44 2.25 10.71
N THR A 72 -14.18 3.03 9.66
CA THR A 72 -15.24 3.53 8.78
C THR A 72 -15.89 2.40 8.00
N MET A 73 -15.11 1.41 7.55
CA MET A 73 -15.68 0.21 6.91
C MET A 73 -16.61 -0.53 7.87
N PHE A 74 -16.16 -0.74 9.11
CA PHE A 74 -16.89 -1.42 10.17
C PHE A 74 -18.20 -0.70 10.57
N ASP A 75 -18.10 0.59 10.89
CA ASP A 75 -19.23 1.40 11.38
C ASP A 75 -20.41 1.45 10.41
N TYR A 76 -20.13 1.27 9.12
CA TYR A 76 -21.10 1.42 8.03
C TYR A 76 -21.33 0.13 7.24
N GLY A 77 -20.87 -1.01 7.75
CA GLY A 77 -21.20 -2.33 7.24
C GLY A 77 -20.53 -2.71 5.90
N ILE A 78 -19.49 -1.96 5.48
CA ILE A 78 -18.73 -2.27 4.25
C ILE A 78 -17.97 -3.58 4.40
N ASP A 79 -17.50 -3.86 5.61
CA ASP A 79 -16.84 -5.12 5.97
C ASP A 79 -17.81 -6.31 6.05
N ARG A 80 -19.12 -6.08 6.11
CA ARG A 80 -20.13 -7.13 6.34
C ARG A 80 -20.78 -7.66 5.06
N VAL A 81 -20.42 -7.09 3.91
CA VAL A 81 -20.94 -7.49 2.60
C VAL A 81 -19.94 -8.37 1.87
N ALA A 82 -20.41 -9.47 1.29
CA ALA A 82 -19.57 -10.42 0.60
C ALA A 82 -19.45 -10.07 -0.90
N GLY A 83 -18.24 -9.70 -1.32
CA GLY A 83 -17.91 -9.53 -2.72
C GLY A 83 -18.05 -8.09 -3.25
N GLU A 84 -17.31 -7.83 -4.31
CA GLU A 84 -17.09 -6.49 -4.86
C GLU A 84 -18.41 -5.78 -5.29
N ARG A 85 -19.36 -6.54 -5.85
CA ARG A 85 -20.65 -6.00 -6.29
C ARG A 85 -21.51 -5.47 -5.14
N ASP A 86 -21.49 -6.12 -3.99
CA ASP A 86 -22.27 -5.68 -2.84
C ASP A 86 -21.61 -4.50 -2.12
N VAL A 87 -20.26 -4.47 -2.08
CA VAL A 87 -19.51 -3.27 -1.66
C VAL A 87 -19.89 -2.06 -2.51
N PHE A 88 -19.89 -2.19 -3.84
CA PHE A 88 -20.30 -1.09 -4.73
C PHE A 88 -21.76 -0.68 -4.54
N SER A 89 -22.66 -1.65 -4.34
CA SER A 89 -24.08 -1.37 -4.10
C SER A 89 -24.29 -0.59 -2.80
N LEU A 90 -23.58 -0.97 -1.73
CA LEU A 90 -23.62 -0.28 -0.44
C LEU A 90 -23.02 1.13 -0.53
N LEU A 91 -21.88 1.31 -1.22
CA LEU A 91 -21.31 2.64 -1.46
C LEU A 91 -22.28 3.54 -2.23
N ARG A 92 -22.98 3.01 -3.24
CA ARG A 92 -23.99 3.78 -3.99
C ARG A 92 -25.17 4.22 -3.13
N ILE A 93 -25.60 3.41 -2.17
CA ILE A 93 -26.64 3.78 -1.20
C ILE A 93 -26.16 4.96 -0.34
N TYR A 94 -24.93 4.92 0.16
CA TYR A 94 -24.37 6.02 0.94
C TYR A 94 -24.17 7.29 0.11
N THR A 95 -23.73 7.16 -1.15
CA THR A 95 -23.66 8.29 -2.10
C THR A 95 -25.01 8.96 -2.25
N GLU A 96 -26.06 8.18 -2.52
CA GLU A 96 -27.41 8.69 -2.75
C GLU A 96 -27.96 9.37 -1.48
N LEU A 97 -27.81 8.74 -0.30
CA LEU A 97 -28.25 9.33 0.96
C LEU A 97 -27.61 10.71 1.20
N LEU A 98 -26.29 10.81 1.00
CA LEU A 98 -25.52 12.00 1.33
C LEU A 98 -25.65 13.12 0.28
N GLN A 99 -25.71 12.76 -1.00
CA GLN A 99 -25.66 13.73 -2.11
C GLN A 99 -27.04 14.06 -2.67
N GLU A 100 -27.96 13.09 -2.72
CA GLU A 100 -29.25 13.23 -3.41
C GLU A 100 -30.41 13.38 -2.43
N LEU A 101 -30.41 12.61 -1.34
CA LEU A 101 -31.48 12.64 -0.32
C LEU A 101 -31.21 13.61 0.82
N GLY A 102 -30.05 14.30 0.81
CA GLY A 102 -29.74 15.41 1.71
C GLY A 102 -29.44 15.01 3.15
N VAL A 103 -29.11 13.74 3.40
CA VAL A 103 -28.69 13.27 4.73
C VAL A 103 -27.32 13.88 5.05
N LYS A 104 -27.19 14.49 6.23
CA LYS A 104 -25.91 15.06 6.68
C LYS A 104 -25.04 13.96 7.31
N PRO A 105 -23.70 14.01 7.18
CA PRO A 105 -22.81 13.05 7.86
C PRO A 105 -23.03 12.99 9.38
N SER A 106 -23.35 14.12 10.02
CA SER A 106 -23.67 14.13 11.46
C SER A 106 -24.93 13.33 11.79
N SER A 107 -25.92 13.34 10.90
CA SER A 107 -27.15 12.56 11.07
C SER A 107 -26.85 11.06 10.94
N LEU A 108 -26.10 10.64 9.92
CA LEU A 108 -25.64 9.25 9.79
C LEU A 108 -24.87 8.78 11.02
N HIS A 109 -23.92 9.59 11.49
CA HIS A 109 -23.15 9.27 12.70
C HIS A 109 -24.06 9.07 13.91
N THR A 110 -25.04 9.96 14.10
CA THR A 110 -26.00 9.89 15.21
C THR A 110 -26.85 8.63 15.11
N TRP A 111 -27.43 8.34 13.94
CA TRP A 111 -28.23 7.14 13.73
C TRP A 111 -27.44 5.86 14.04
N ARG A 112 -26.15 5.85 13.69
CA ARG A 112 -25.26 4.72 13.95
C ARG A 112 -24.89 4.57 15.42
N ILE A 113 -24.56 5.65 16.15
CA ILE A 113 -24.36 5.60 17.62
C ILE A 113 -25.60 5.06 18.33
N GLU A 114 -26.78 5.52 17.91
CA GLU A 114 -28.04 5.20 18.57
C GLU A 114 -28.62 3.84 18.15
N GLY A 115 -27.94 3.08 17.28
CA GLY A 115 -28.43 1.79 16.78
C GLY A 115 -29.68 1.89 15.89
N ARG A 116 -29.93 3.06 15.30
CA ARG A 116 -31.10 3.35 14.44
C ARG A 116 -30.76 3.49 12.96
N LEU A 117 -29.50 3.26 12.56
CA LEU A 117 -28.98 3.49 11.21
C LEU A 117 -29.89 2.92 10.12
N TYR A 118 -30.17 1.60 10.16
CA TYR A 118 -30.99 0.93 9.15
C TYR A 118 -32.40 1.53 9.04
N ARG A 119 -33.05 1.72 10.19
CA ARG A 119 -34.42 2.23 10.27
C ARG A 119 -34.54 3.62 9.66
N GLU A 120 -33.60 4.51 9.97
CA GLU A 120 -33.60 5.88 9.48
C GLU A 120 -33.21 5.95 7.98
N MET A 121 -32.32 5.08 7.50
CA MET A 121 -32.05 4.91 6.06
C MET A 121 -33.32 4.47 5.32
N LEU A 122 -34.01 3.43 5.79
CA LEU A 122 -35.28 2.98 5.19
C LEU A 122 -36.34 4.08 5.19
N ALA A 123 -36.50 4.80 6.31
CA ALA A 123 -37.45 5.90 6.42
C ALA A 123 -37.12 7.02 5.41
N THR A 124 -35.84 7.34 5.23
CA THR A 124 -35.37 8.34 4.27
C THR A 124 -35.70 7.93 2.83
N TYR A 125 -35.43 6.68 2.44
CA TYR A 125 -35.77 6.16 1.12
C TYR A 125 -37.29 6.14 0.87
N ARG A 126 -38.09 5.72 1.87
CA ARG A 126 -39.55 5.72 1.76
C ARG A 126 -40.12 7.13 1.60
N ALA A 127 -39.60 8.10 2.36
CA ALA A 127 -40.01 9.50 2.26
C ALA A 127 -39.58 10.16 0.94
N ALA A 128 -38.48 9.71 0.34
CA ALA A 128 -38.00 10.20 -0.94
C ALA A 128 -38.88 9.76 -2.12
N GLY A 129 -39.53 8.59 -2.03
CA GLY A 129 -40.45 8.07 -3.04
C GLY A 129 -39.78 7.95 -4.41
N ASN A 130 -40.38 8.57 -5.44
CA ASN A 130 -39.86 8.53 -6.82
C ASN A 130 -38.50 9.23 -7.02
N ARG A 131 -38.03 10.02 -6.03
CA ARG A 131 -36.70 10.64 -6.10
C ARG A 131 -35.57 9.67 -5.79
N ALA A 132 -35.87 8.53 -5.15
CA ALA A 132 -34.87 7.54 -4.80
C ALA A 132 -34.75 6.44 -5.87
N SER A 133 -33.54 5.93 -6.03
CA SER A 133 -33.17 4.78 -6.83
C SER A 133 -33.88 3.53 -6.31
N LYS A 134 -34.75 2.98 -7.14
CA LYS A 134 -35.46 1.72 -6.86
C LYS A 134 -34.50 0.54 -6.66
N VAL A 135 -33.36 0.55 -7.36
CA VAL A 135 -32.35 -0.51 -7.26
C VAL A 135 -31.65 -0.46 -5.89
N ASN A 136 -31.21 0.73 -5.49
CA ASN A 136 -30.54 0.93 -4.20
C ASN A 136 -31.50 0.64 -3.03
N PHE A 137 -32.75 1.09 -3.14
CA PHE A 137 -33.77 0.79 -2.15
C PHE A 137 -34.08 -0.70 -2.03
N ALA A 138 -34.19 -1.42 -3.15
CA ALA A 138 -34.42 -2.86 -3.15
C ALA A 138 -33.22 -3.66 -2.60
N TRP A 139 -31.99 -3.16 -2.77
CA TRP A 139 -30.82 -3.74 -2.12
C TRP A 139 -30.90 -3.52 -0.60
N LEU A 140 -31.17 -2.29 -0.15
CA LEU A 140 -31.28 -1.95 1.28
C LEU A 140 -32.33 -2.80 2.00
N CYS A 141 -33.48 -3.06 1.35
CA CYS A 141 -34.53 -3.90 1.92
C CYS A 141 -34.14 -5.38 2.09
N ARG A 142 -33.15 -5.88 1.33
CA ARG A 142 -32.69 -7.28 1.38
C ARG A 142 -31.51 -7.52 2.31
N HIS A 143 -30.87 -6.45 2.79
CA HIS A 143 -29.60 -6.51 3.51
C HIS A 143 -29.69 -5.84 4.90
N GLU A 144 -30.77 -6.11 5.64
CA GLU A 144 -30.92 -5.62 7.02
C GLU A 144 -29.76 -6.05 7.93
N HIS A 145 -29.31 -7.30 7.80
CA HIS A 145 -28.22 -7.89 8.59
C HIS A 145 -26.90 -7.10 8.51
N VAL A 146 -26.65 -6.38 7.42
CA VAL A 146 -25.47 -5.54 7.24
C VAL A 146 -25.44 -4.40 8.27
N PHE A 147 -26.59 -3.98 8.78
CA PHE A 147 -26.69 -2.82 9.67
C PHE A 147 -27.01 -3.19 11.12
N ASP A 148 -26.91 -4.48 11.47
CA ASP A 148 -27.17 -4.96 12.83
C ASP A 148 -26.17 -4.33 13.82
N PRO A 149 -26.64 -3.58 14.84
CA PRO A 149 -25.78 -3.03 15.88
C PRO A 149 -25.18 -4.10 16.81
N ASN A 150 -25.76 -5.29 16.86
CA ASN A 150 -25.27 -6.44 17.65
C ASN A 150 -24.40 -7.39 16.82
N TYR A 151 -24.02 -6.98 15.61
CA TYR A 151 -23.10 -7.74 14.77
C TYR A 151 -21.79 -7.99 15.51
N ASP A 152 -21.52 -9.26 15.82
CA ASP A 152 -20.25 -9.69 16.38
C ASP A 152 -19.21 -9.80 15.25
N PRO A 153 -18.23 -8.89 15.19
CA PRO A 153 -17.25 -8.87 14.12
C PRO A 153 -16.34 -10.10 14.18
N SER A 154 -16.15 -10.67 15.38
CA SER A 154 -15.24 -11.80 15.58
C SER A 154 -15.66 -13.00 14.74
N HIS A 155 -16.97 -13.23 14.57
CA HIS A 155 -17.47 -14.38 13.83
C HIS A 155 -17.32 -14.22 12.30
N PHE A 156 -17.36 -13.00 11.75
CA PHE A 156 -17.19 -12.77 10.32
C PHE A 156 -15.72 -12.62 9.93
N TYR A 157 -14.93 -11.93 10.77
CA TYR A 157 -13.48 -11.91 10.60
C TYR A 157 -12.92 -13.33 10.70
N ASP A 158 -13.36 -14.15 11.66
CA ASP A 158 -12.95 -15.56 11.72
C ASP A 158 -13.37 -16.33 10.46
N VAL A 159 -14.60 -16.19 9.94
CA VAL A 159 -15.04 -16.97 8.77
C VAL A 159 -14.39 -16.50 7.46
N GLN A 160 -14.21 -15.19 7.26
CA GLN A 160 -13.59 -14.65 6.04
C GLN A 160 -12.06 -14.79 6.07
N GLU A 161 -11.44 -14.61 7.24
CA GLU A 161 -10.02 -14.89 7.45
C GLU A 161 -9.75 -16.39 7.30
N ASP A 162 -10.63 -17.26 7.82
CA ASP A 162 -10.56 -18.70 7.61
C ASP A 162 -10.70 -19.05 6.13
N GLU A 163 -11.74 -18.57 5.45
CA GLU A 163 -11.93 -18.80 4.01
C GLU A 163 -10.72 -18.37 3.19
N TRP A 164 -10.12 -17.22 3.52
CA TRP A 164 -8.92 -16.71 2.87
C TRP A 164 -7.71 -17.60 3.11
N HIS A 165 -7.38 -17.88 4.37
CA HIS A 165 -6.18 -18.63 4.74
C HIS A 165 -6.29 -20.13 4.42
N MET A 166 -7.52 -20.63 4.27
CA MET A 166 -7.79 -22.04 3.95
C MET A 166 -7.70 -22.33 2.45
N ARG A 167 -7.66 -21.33 1.55
CA ARG A 167 -7.53 -21.57 0.10
C ARG A 167 -6.24 -22.30 -0.26
N GLY A 168 -5.10 -21.78 0.21
CA GLY A 168 -3.79 -22.41 0.03
C GLY A 168 -3.72 -23.75 0.74
N TRP A 169 -4.24 -23.84 1.98
CA TRP A 169 -4.28 -25.11 2.71
C TRP A 169 -5.01 -26.21 1.93
N ARG A 170 -6.19 -25.91 1.38
CA ARG A 170 -6.95 -26.84 0.53
C ARG A 170 -6.20 -27.16 -0.77
N ALA A 171 -5.59 -26.15 -1.40
CA ALA A 171 -4.85 -26.33 -2.65
C ALA A 171 -3.65 -27.29 -2.51
N ILE A 172 -3.04 -27.35 -1.33
CA ILE A 172 -1.92 -28.26 -1.05
C ILE A 172 -2.38 -29.65 -0.52
N GLY A 173 -3.68 -29.94 -0.58
CA GLY A 173 -4.26 -31.22 -0.14
C GLY A 173 -4.59 -31.28 1.35
N GLY A 174 -4.61 -30.14 2.05
CA GLY A 174 -4.99 -30.04 3.45
C GLY A 174 -6.47 -30.37 3.67
N SER A 175 -6.78 -30.92 4.85
CA SER A 175 -8.15 -31.33 5.20
C SER A 175 -9.09 -30.13 5.30
N ALA A 176 -10.25 -30.21 4.64
CA ALA A 176 -11.30 -29.20 4.70
C ALA A 176 -12.04 -29.15 6.05
N SER A 177 -11.83 -30.16 6.90
CA SER A 177 -12.45 -30.24 8.24
C SER A 177 -11.74 -29.38 9.30
N PHE A 178 -10.53 -28.90 9.01
CA PHE A 178 -9.77 -28.07 9.95
C PHE A 178 -10.23 -26.61 9.86
N ARG A 179 -10.16 -25.89 10.98
CA ARG A 179 -10.28 -24.44 11.00
C ARG A 179 -8.91 -23.79 10.85
N TRP A 180 -8.86 -22.49 10.54
CA TRP A 180 -7.57 -21.81 10.44
C TRP A 180 -6.79 -21.85 11.75
N SER A 181 -7.46 -21.82 12.91
CA SER A 181 -6.80 -21.98 14.21
C SER A 181 -5.95 -23.27 14.27
N ASP A 182 -6.50 -24.39 13.80
CA ASP A 182 -5.82 -25.69 13.80
C ASP A 182 -4.67 -25.69 12.79
N VAL A 183 -4.92 -25.14 11.59
CA VAL A 183 -3.90 -25.02 10.54
C VAL A 183 -2.77 -24.09 10.95
N ARG A 184 -3.07 -22.99 11.65
CA ARG A 184 -2.08 -22.00 12.10
C ARG A 184 -1.08 -22.63 13.07
N GLU A 185 -1.52 -23.49 13.99
CA GLU A 185 -0.63 -24.22 14.89
C GLU A 185 0.30 -25.18 14.11
N ILE A 186 -0.24 -25.88 13.11
CA ILE A 186 0.54 -26.76 12.24
C ILE A 186 1.57 -25.95 11.45
N VAL A 187 1.14 -24.87 10.79
CA VAL A 187 1.98 -24.02 9.96
C VAL A 187 3.06 -23.33 10.81
N ALA A 188 2.76 -22.94 12.04
CA ALA A 188 3.75 -22.36 12.95
C ALA A 188 4.92 -23.31 13.25
N SER A 189 4.70 -24.64 13.18
CA SER A 189 5.75 -25.64 13.33
C SER A 189 6.62 -25.84 12.08
N TRP A 190 6.20 -25.30 10.93
CA TRP A 190 6.93 -25.46 9.66
C TRP A 190 8.16 -24.54 9.60
N PRO A 191 9.17 -24.89 8.79
CA PRO A 191 10.23 -23.95 8.45
C PRO A 191 9.69 -22.65 7.84
N GLU A 192 10.32 -21.52 8.17
CA GLU A 192 9.87 -20.18 7.76
C GLU A 192 9.61 -20.07 6.25
N TYR A 193 10.48 -20.63 5.40
CA TYR A 193 10.31 -20.60 3.94
C TYR A 193 9.00 -21.28 3.48
N LYS A 194 8.57 -22.34 4.18
CA LYS A 194 7.33 -23.06 3.86
C LYS A 194 6.10 -22.27 4.31
N GLN A 195 6.20 -21.57 5.44
CA GLN A 195 5.17 -20.63 5.89
C GLN A 195 5.00 -19.48 4.89
N ILE A 196 6.10 -18.89 4.41
CA ILE A 196 6.08 -17.85 3.37
C ILE A 196 5.42 -18.35 2.10
N CYS A 197 5.75 -19.56 1.63
CA CYS A 197 5.15 -20.14 0.43
C CYS A 197 3.65 -20.39 0.60
N LEU A 198 3.19 -20.88 1.76
CA LEU A 198 1.76 -21.07 2.00
C LEU A 198 1.02 -19.73 2.01
N ASN A 199 1.58 -18.72 2.67
CA ASN A 199 1.00 -17.38 2.67
C ASN A 199 0.93 -16.79 1.25
N PHE A 200 1.95 -17.05 0.43
CA PHE A 200 1.95 -16.66 -0.97
C PHE A 200 0.84 -17.37 -1.77
N TYR A 201 0.67 -18.69 -1.58
CA TYR A 201 -0.43 -19.45 -2.19
C TYR A 201 -1.80 -18.87 -1.83
N ASN A 202 -2.03 -18.59 -0.55
CA ASN A 202 -3.26 -17.94 -0.09
C ASN A 202 -3.51 -16.62 -0.82
N THR A 203 -2.45 -15.81 -0.96
CA THR A 203 -2.55 -14.49 -1.59
C THR A 203 -2.84 -14.59 -3.09
N VAL A 204 -2.13 -15.46 -3.82
CA VAL A 204 -2.36 -15.65 -5.27
C VAL A 204 -3.75 -16.19 -5.54
N LEU A 205 -4.20 -17.22 -4.80
CA LEU A 205 -5.52 -17.84 -4.99
C LEU A 205 -6.68 -16.95 -4.56
N ALA A 206 -6.42 -15.89 -3.79
CA ALA A 206 -7.45 -15.01 -3.29
C ALA A 206 -7.55 -13.68 -4.06
N VAL A 207 -6.41 -13.07 -4.41
CA VAL A 207 -6.35 -11.74 -5.06
C VAL A 207 -5.31 -11.67 -6.19
N GLY A 208 -4.82 -12.80 -6.69
CA GLY A 208 -3.86 -12.84 -7.80
C GLY A 208 -2.39 -12.67 -7.39
N GLY A 209 -2.10 -12.03 -6.26
CA GLY A 209 -0.74 -11.95 -5.74
C GLY A 209 -0.53 -10.88 -4.66
N PRO A 210 0.67 -10.81 -4.06
CA PRO A 210 0.98 -9.84 -3.02
C PRO A 210 0.94 -8.42 -3.57
N ALA A 211 0.17 -7.58 -2.91
CA ALA A 211 0.25 -6.13 -3.10
C ALA A 211 1.47 -5.57 -2.37
N ILE A 212 1.87 -4.34 -2.72
CA ILE A 212 3.05 -3.69 -2.16
C ILE A 212 3.00 -3.60 -0.62
N GLN A 213 1.82 -3.57 0.01
CA GLN A 213 1.64 -3.59 1.46
C GLN A 213 2.17 -4.88 2.11
N ALA A 214 2.12 -6.01 1.39
CA ALA A 214 2.68 -7.31 1.77
C ALA A 214 4.16 -7.38 1.37
N PHE A 215 4.93 -6.48 1.95
CA PHE A 215 6.30 -6.12 1.59
C PHE A 215 7.25 -7.30 1.29
N GLY A 216 7.36 -8.28 2.20
CA GLY A 216 8.27 -9.42 2.05
C GLY A 216 7.94 -10.25 0.81
N PRO A 217 6.73 -10.84 0.74
CA PRO A 217 6.28 -11.58 -0.44
C PRO A 217 6.31 -10.77 -1.75
N TRP A 218 5.99 -9.47 -1.71
CA TRP A 218 6.02 -8.61 -2.90
C TRP A 218 7.43 -8.52 -3.52
N LEU A 219 8.46 -8.46 -2.69
CA LEU A 219 9.86 -8.54 -3.14
C LEU A 219 10.25 -9.98 -3.53
N GLN A 220 10.02 -10.92 -2.62
CA GLN A 220 10.50 -12.30 -2.72
C GLN A 220 9.94 -13.04 -3.93
N PHE A 221 8.74 -12.69 -4.39
CA PHE A 221 8.13 -13.31 -5.57
C PHE A 221 8.19 -12.43 -6.81
N GLY A 222 8.97 -11.34 -6.81
CA GLY A 222 9.27 -10.56 -8.01
C GLY A 222 8.17 -9.60 -8.46
N PHE A 223 7.09 -9.43 -7.69
CA PHE A 223 6.03 -8.46 -8.00
C PHE A 223 6.56 -7.02 -8.04
N CYS A 224 7.66 -6.75 -7.31
CA CYS A 224 8.31 -5.45 -7.32
C CYS A 224 8.87 -5.00 -8.66
N ALA A 225 9.11 -5.92 -9.60
CA ALA A 225 9.59 -5.60 -10.95
C ALA A 225 8.53 -4.85 -11.77
N PHE A 226 7.25 -5.05 -11.47
CA PHE A 226 6.13 -4.49 -12.21
C PHE A 226 5.70 -3.13 -11.66
N GLU A 227 4.94 -2.40 -12.46
CA GLU A 227 4.18 -1.23 -12.01
C GLU A 227 2.87 -1.70 -11.35
N ASP A 228 2.36 -0.94 -10.38
CA ASP A 228 1.23 -1.37 -9.53
C ASP A 228 -0.04 -1.72 -10.33
N THR A 229 -0.22 -1.16 -11.53
CA THR A 229 -1.35 -1.41 -12.44
C THR A 229 -1.08 -2.48 -13.50
N ALA A 230 0.14 -3.04 -13.57
CA ALA A 230 0.60 -3.92 -14.65
C ALA A 230 1.04 -5.31 -14.14
N SER A 231 0.55 -5.73 -12.97
CA SER A 231 0.93 -7.02 -12.36
C SER A 231 0.14 -8.21 -12.91
N GLU A 232 -0.88 -8.02 -13.74
CA GLU A 232 -1.70 -9.13 -14.29
C GLU A 232 -0.87 -10.28 -14.91
N PRO A 233 0.17 -10.03 -15.74
CA PRO A 233 0.93 -11.12 -16.36
C PRO A 233 1.67 -12.01 -15.34
N VAL A 234 2.18 -11.43 -14.25
CA VAL A 234 2.86 -12.20 -13.20
C VAL A 234 1.86 -12.92 -12.30
N GLN A 235 0.66 -12.37 -12.09
CA GLN A 235 -0.43 -13.04 -11.40
C GLN A 235 -0.83 -14.32 -12.14
N ASP A 236 -1.05 -14.21 -13.46
CA ASP A 236 -1.42 -15.36 -14.30
C ASP A 236 -0.32 -16.43 -14.32
N LEU A 237 0.95 -16.00 -14.40
CA LEU A 237 2.10 -16.90 -14.37
C LEU A 237 2.13 -17.72 -13.06
N TYR A 238 1.95 -17.07 -11.91
CA TYR A 238 1.95 -17.76 -10.62
C TYR A 238 0.69 -18.60 -10.41
N ALA A 239 -0.48 -18.15 -10.88
CA ALA A 239 -1.70 -18.94 -10.86
C ALA A 239 -1.52 -20.25 -11.64
N CYS A 240 -0.93 -20.18 -12.84
CA CYS A 240 -0.59 -21.37 -13.62
C CYS A 240 0.44 -22.26 -12.89
N LEU A 241 1.51 -21.66 -12.37
CA LEU A 241 2.58 -22.40 -11.71
C LEU A 241 2.08 -23.19 -10.50
N ILE A 242 1.24 -22.58 -9.65
CA ILE A 242 0.65 -23.21 -8.46
C ILE A 242 -0.19 -24.44 -8.84
N VAL A 243 -0.89 -24.41 -9.98
CA VAL A 243 -1.67 -25.56 -10.46
C VAL A 243 -0.78 -26.67 -11.03
N LEU A 244 0.35 -26.31 -11.65
CA LEU A 244 1.21 -27.26 -12.38
C LEU A 244 2.30 -27.92 -11.52
N CYS A 245 2.59 -27.39 -10.33
CA CYS A 245 3.58 -27.95 -9.42
C CYS A 245 2.98 -28.40 -8.10
N THR A 246 3.68 -29.30 -7.41
CA THR A 246 3.33 -29.62 -6.02
C THR A 246 3.81 -28.51 -5.09
N PHE A 247 3.20 -28.40 -3.93
CA PHE A 247 3.62 -27.41 -2.93
C PHE A 247 5.08 -27.59 -2.50
N ASP A 248 5.53 -28.84 -2.32
CA ASP A 248 6.91 -29.10 -1.92
C ASP A 248 7.92 -28.78 -3.05
N GLU A 249 7.58 -29.04 -4.33
CA GLU A 249 8.37 -28.59 -5.48
C GLU A 249 8.51 -27.05 -5.48
N PHE A 250 7.41 -26.33 -5.24
CA PHE A 250 7.41 -24.87 -5.17
C PHE A 250 8.26 -24.37 -4.01
N CYS A 251 8.06 -24.91 -2.80
CA CYS A 251 8.78 -24.50 -1.60
C CYS A 251 10.29 -24.72 -1.74
N GLU A 252 10.69 -25.84 -2.34
CA GLU A 252 12.09 -26.14 -2.59
C GLU A 252 12.68 -25.19 -3.64
N ALA A 253 11.97 -24.96 -4.75
CA ALA A 253 12.40 -24.02 -5.76
C ALA A 253 12.52 -22.58 -5.21
N TYR A 254 11.60 -22.15 -4.35
CA TYR A 254 11.69 -20.88 -3.64
C TYR A 254 12.94 -20.84 -2.75
N ARG A 255 13.13 -21.84 -1.88
CA ARG A 255 14.24 -21.90 -0.93
C ARG A 255 15.62 -21.87 -1.60
N THR A 256 15.74 -22.46 -2.80
CA THR A 256 17.01 -22.58 -3.53
C THR A 256 17.16 -21.59 -4.69
N SER A 257 16.35 -20.53 -4.77
CA SER A 257 16.42 -19.53 -5.86
C SER A 257 16.22 -20.14 -7.26
N ALA A 258 15.40 -21.19 -7.36
CA ALA A 258 15.19 -22.00 -8.56
C ALA A 258 13.75 -21.92 -9.11
N LEU A 259 12.99 -20.86 -8.78
CA LEU A 259 11.64 -20.64 -9.32
C LEU A 259 11.62 -20.50 -10.84
N ILE A 260 12.61 -19.82 -11.44
CA ILE A 260 12.74 -19.72 -12.91
C ILE A 260 12.92 -21.11 -13.55
N PRO A 261 13.90 -21.94 -13.15
CA PRO A 261 13.99 -23.32 -13.62
C PRO A 261 12.70 -24.15 -13.42
N LEU A 262 11.99 -23.94 -12.31
CA LEU A 262 10.71 -24.61 -12.07
C LEU A 262 9.65 -24.18 -13.10
N MET A 263 9.49 -22.87 -13.34
CA MET A 263 8.57 -22.34 -14.35
C MET A 263 8.86 -22.93 -15.73
N ASP A 264 10.13 -22.99 -16.11
CA ASP A 264 10.54 -23.56 -17.40
C ASP A 264 10.22 -25.06 -17.50
N ARG A 265 10.49 -25.84 -16.44
CA ARG A 265 10.12 -27.27 -16.37
C ARG A 265 8.62 -27.52 -16.41
N LYS A 266 7.81 -26.58 -15.93
CA LYS A 266 6.33 -26.64 -15.99
C LYS A 266 5.76 -26.05 -17.28
N GLY A 267 6.61 -25.72 -18.27
CA GLY A 267 6.16 -25.24 -19.58
C GLY A 267 5.78 -23.76 -19.64
N LEU A 268 6.12 -22.97 -18.61
CA LEU A 268 5.73 -21.57 -18.49
C LEU A 268 6.80 -20.58 -18.98
N LYS A 269 7.86 -21.08 -19.64
CA LYS A 269 8.99 -20.26 -20.11
C LYS A 269 8.53 -19.13 -21.04
N GLU A 270 7.76 -19.45 -22.08
CA GLU A 270 7.31 -18.47 -23.07
C GLU A 270 6.40 -17.41 -22.43
N MET A 271 5.47 -17.84 -21.57
CA MET A 271 4.61 -16.94 -20.80
C MET A 271 5.45 -15.95 -19.99
N ARG A 272 6.44 -16.46 -19.26
CA ARG A 272 7.35 -15.67 -18.44
C ARG A 272 8.19 -14.68 -19.26
N LEU A 273 8.73 -15.11 -20.40
CA LEU A 273 9.57 -14.26 -21.27
C LEU A 273 8.77 -13.20 -22.03
N SER A 274 7.47 -13.42 -22.24
CA SER A 274 6.58 -12.46 -22.93
C SER A 274 6.15 -11.27 -22.07
N MET A 275 6.43 -11.28 -20.76
CA MET A 275 6.00 -10.22 -19.85
C MET A 275 6.80 -8.91 -20.10
N PRO A 276 6.17 -7.72 -20.00
CA PRO A 276 6.84 -6.44 -20.29
C PRO A 276 8.07 -6.12 -19.41
N GLN A 277 8.19 -6.71 -18.22
CA GLN A 277 9.33 -6.58 -17.30
C GLN A 277 9.97 -7.96 -16.98
N ALA A 278 9.99 -8.87 -17.96
CA ALA A 278 10.51 -10.22 -17.77
C ALA A 278 11.99 -10.23 -17.29
N HIS A 279 12.82 -9.33 -17.79
CA HIS A 279 14.23 -9.25 -17.40
C HIS A 279 14.38 -8.84 -15.93
N GLU A 280 13.68 -7.79 -15.50
CA GLU A 280 13.65 -7.34 -14.11
C GLU A 280 13.13 -8.41 -13.17
N PHE A 281 12.06 -9.07 -13.58
CA PHE A 281 11.48 -10.18 -12.84
C PHE A 281 12.47 -11.33 -12.67
N GLU A 282 13.16 -11.74 -13.74
CA GLU A 282 14.16 -12.81 -13.68
C GLU A 282 15.31 -12.48 -12.73
N VAL A 283 15.84 -11.25 -12.81
CA VAL A 283 16.92 -10.81 -11.93
C VAL A 283 16.48 -10.87 -10.48
N VAL A 284 15.29 -10.34 -10.13
CA VAL A 284 14.77 -10.41 -8.76
C VAL A 284 14.64 -11.87 -8.29
N LEU A 285 14.09 -12.76 -9.11
CA LEU A 285 13.93 -14.16 -8.73
C LEU A 285 15.25 -14.93 -8.60
N SER A 286 16.27 -14.55 -9.37
CA SER A 286 17.60 -15.16 -9.25
C SER A 286 18.30 -14.78 -7.94
N GLU A 287 17.95 -13.63 -7.38
CA GLU A 287 18.47 -13.12 -6.11
C GLU A 287 17.60 -13.51 -4.90
N SER A 288 16.31 -13.78 -5.14
CA SER A 288 15.33 -14.18 -4.14
C SER A 288 15.63 -15.55 -3.52
N PRO A 289 15.34 -15.79 -2.23
CA PRO A 289 14.70 -14.85 -1.31
C PRO A 289 15.65 -13.98 -0.49
N ASN A 290 16.94 -14.34 -0.47
CA ASN A 290 17.87 -13.84 0.55
C ASN A 290 18.82 -12.75 0.06
N ASN A 291 18.98 -12.58 -1.24
CA ASN A 291 20.00 -11.69 -1.81
C ASN A 291 19.40 -10.59 -2.71
N ILE A 292 18.11 -10.29 -2.55
CA ILE A 292 17.40 -9.30 -3.38
C ILE A 292 18.09 -7.94 -3.27
N SER A 293 18.43 -7.32 -4.40
CA SER A 293 19.13 -6.04 -4.44
C SER A 293 18.42 -4.95 -3.62
N THR A 294 19.20 -4.15 -2.89
CA THR A 294 18.72 -3.07 -2.01
C THR A 294 17.87 -2.03 -2.73
N ILE A 295 17.91 -1.97 -4.06
CA ILE A 295 17.12 -1.01 -4.82
C ILE A 295 15.63 -1.30 -4.75
N TRP A 296 15.26 -2.58 -4.69
CA TRP A 296 13.87 -2.97 -4.55
C TRP A 296 13.35 -2.65 -3.15
N TRP A 297 14.23 -2.72 -2.15
CA TRP A 297 13.96 -2.23 -0.80
C TRP A 297 13.78 -0.72 -0.77
N LEU A 298 14.63 0.05 -1.47
CA LEU A 298 14.44 1.49 -1.62
C LEU A 298 13.10 1.82 -2.32
N LYS A 299 12.79 1.18 -3.45
CA LYS A 299 11.54 1.37 -4.20
C LYS A 299 10.34 1.14 -3.28
N SER A 300 10.34 0.04 -2.54
CA SER A 300 9.26 -0.27 -1.60
C SER A 300 9.10 0.80 -0.50
N TYR A 301 10.21 1.26 0.09
CA TYR A 301 10.19 2.24 1.18
C TYR A 301 9.65 3.57 0.67
N ALA A 302 10.13 3.98 -0.52
CA ALA A 302 9.69 5.19 -1.18
C ALA A 302 8.18 5.16 -1.44
N LEU A 303 7.61 4.04 -1.87
CA LEU A 303 6.19 3.94 -2.22
C LEU A 303 5.25 3.77 -1.02
N LEU A 304 5.67 3.05 0.03
CA LEU A 304 4.81 2.68 1.18
C LEU A 304 4.95 3.57 2.42
N THR A 305 6.04 4.33 2.54
CA THR A 305 6.39 5.10 3.75
C THR A 305 6.28 4.31 5.08
N LYS A 306 6.61 3.01 5.10
CA LYS A 306 6.60 2.16 6.31
C LYS A 306 7.88 2.33 7.16
N SER A 307 7.73 2.32 8.49
CA SER A 307 8.79 2.60 9.48
C SER A 307 9.66 1.41 9.91
N ASN A 308 9.30 0.17 9.56
CA ASN A 308 9.89 -1.03 10.15
C ASN A 308 10.90 -1.74 9.23
N LEU A 309 11.38 -1.06 8.19
CA LEU A 309 12.38 -1.61 7.27
C LEU A 309 13.79 -1.44 7.82
N HIS A 310 14.67 -2.35 7.43
CA HIS A 310 16.08 -2.33 7.79
C HIS A 310 16.76 -1.12 7.15
N LEU A 311 16.80 0.02 7.87
CA LEU A 311 17.20 1.32 7.31
C LEU A 311 18.61 1.34 6.68
N THR A 312 19.47 0.37 6.99
CA THR A 312 20.80 0.29 6.36
C THR A 312 20.74 -0.01 4.87
N VAL A 313 19.66 -0.62 4.37
CA VAL A 313 19.44 -0.78 2.91
C VAL A 313 19.30 0.55 2.17
N LEU A 314 19.08 1.65 2.90
CA LEU A 314 18.97 3.00 2.36
C LEU A 314 20.34 3.72 2.30
N ILE A 315 21.35 3.23 3.03
CA ILE A 315 22.69 3.83 3.04
C ILE A 315 23.27 3.99 1.63
N PRO A 316 23.18 2.98 0.73
CA PRO A 316 23.71 3.11 -0.62
C PRO A 316 23.10 4.25 -1.43
N TYR A 317 21.96 4.79 -1.00
CA TYR A 317 21.20 5.81 -1.72
C TYR A 317 21.23 7.18 -1.03
N GLY A 318 22.26 7.41 -0.21
CA GLY A 318 22.54 8.74 0.35
C GLY A 318 21.79 9.08 1.64
N PHE A 319 20.97 8.19 2.18
CA PHE A 319 20.24 8.44 3.42
C PHE A 319 21.16 8.56 4.65
N GLY A 320 22.34 7.92 4.62
CA GLY A 320 23.37 8.11 5.64
C GLY A 320 23.95 9.52 5.69
N ASN A 321 23.78 10.31 4.63
CA ASN A 321 24.29 11.69 4.52
C ASN A 321 23.26 12.76 4.92
N CYS A 322 22.03 12.36 5.26
CA CYS A 322 20.99 13.26 5.76
C CYS A 322 21.31 13.70 7.19
N ARG A 323 21.21 15.00 7.47
CA ARG A 323 21.53 15.56 8.80
C ARG A 323 20.40 15.45 9.80
N ASP A 324 19.16 15.43 9.30
CA ASP A 324 17.97 15.44 10.13
C ASP A 324 16.78 14.75 9.43
N ARG A 325 15.65 14.68 10.14
CA ARG A 325 14.41 14.11 9.63
C ARG A 325 13.81 14.87 8.46
N ALA A 326 14.09 16.17 8.32
CA ALA A 326 13.56 16.96 7.22
C ALA A 326 14.30 16.61 5.91
N GLU A 327 15.63 16.53 5.95
CA GLU A 327 16.45 16.06 4.84
C GLU A 327 16.10 14.63 4.45
N PHE A 328 15.94 13.73 5.43
CA PHE A 328 15.53 12.34 5.18
C PHE A 328 14.19 12.28 4.43
N ARG A 329 13.18 13.04 4.88
CA ARG A 329 11.88 13.12 4.20
C ARG A 329 11.96 13.74 2.82
N GLN A 330 12.80 14.77 2.64
CA GLN A 330 13.01 15.41 1.33
C GLN A 330 13.61 14.42 0.32
N LEU A 331 14.63 13.67 0.73
CA LEU A 331 15.23 12.62 -0.12
C LEU A 331 14.24 11.49 -0.41
N MET A 332 13.43 11.10 0.58
CA MET A 332 12.39 10.09 0.39
C MET A 332 11.32 10.55 -0.61
N GLN A 333 10.88 11.81 -0.54
CA GLN A 333 9.92 12.38 -1.48
C GLN A 333 10.49 12.45 -2.91
N PHE A 334 11.79 12.71 -3.04
CA PHE A 334 12.48 12.66 -4.33
C PHE A 334 12.39 11.26 -4.95
N TYR A 335 12.79 10.21 -4.22
CA TYR A 335 12.69 8.83 -4.71
C TYR A 335 11.24 8.40 -4.98
N ASN A 336 10.31 8.71 -4.08
CA ASN A 336 8.89 8.39 -4.25
C ASN A 336 8.34 8.95 -5.57
N ARG A 337 8.60 10.25 -5.84
CA ARG A 337 8.16 10.92 -7.06
C ARG A 337 8.68 10.18 -8.30
N HIS A 338 9.97 9.87 -8.33
CA HIS A 338 10.60 9.30 -9.51
C HIS A 338 10.28 7.83 -9.75
N PHE A 339 10.07 7.03 -8.70
CA PHE A 339 9.57 5.66 -8.85
C PHE A 339 8.10 5.61 -9.28
N ARG A 340 7.24 6.47 -8.74
CA ARG A 340 5.82 6.54 -9.15
C ARG A 340 5.64 6.96 -10.61
N GLU A 341 6.48 7.86 -11.08
CA GLU A 341 6.41 8.35 -12.45
C GLU A 341 7.08 7.39 -13.47
N GLY A 342 7.66 6.26 -13.01
CA GLY A 342 8.40 5.32 -13.88
C GLY A 342 9.65 5.92 -14.52
N LYS A 343 10.11 7.09 -14.04
CA LYS A 343 11.15 7.89 -14.71
C LYS A 343 12.57 7.44 -14.41
N VAL A 344 12.76 6.66 -13.36
CA VAL A 344 14.06 6.15 -12.93
C VAL A 344 14.00 4.63 -12.82
N PRO A 345 14.54 3.91 -13.82
CA PRO A 345 14.67 2.46 -13.75
C PRO A 345 15.47 2.03 -12.52
N PRO A 346 14.96 1.11 -11.69
CA PRO A 346 15.65 0.63 -10.49
C PRO A 346 17.09 0.18 -10.76
N PHE A 347 17.34 -0.67 -11.77
CA PHE A 347 18.69 -1.18 -12.01
C PHE A 347 19.71 -0.14 -12.42
N GLU A 348 19.32 0.84 -13.23
CA GLU A 348 20.23 1.93 -13.61
C GLU A 348 20.60 2.78 -12.39
N LEU A 349 19.64 3.01 -11.49
CA LEU A 349 19.90 3.67 -10.22
C LEU A 349 20.79 2.84 -9.29
N GLN A 350 20.58 1.51 -9.23
CA GLN A 350 21.44 0.58 -8.49
C GLN A 350 22.88 0.64 -9.02
N LYS A 351 23.06 0.53 -10.33
CA LYS A 351 24.36 0.61 -10.99
C LYS A 351 25.03 1.96 -10.73
N ALA A 352 24.28 3.05 -10.75
CA ALA A 352 24.79 4.37 -10.38
C ALA A 352 25.24 4.41 -8.91
N ALA A 353 24.48 3.80 -8.00
CA ALA A 353 24.82 3.69 -6.58
C ALA A 353 26.10 2.90 -6.35
N GLU A 354 26.24 1.73 -6.97
CA GLU A 354 27.45 0.88 -6.88
C GLU A 354 28.73 1.57 -7.38
N ASN A 355 28.58 2.63 -8.17
CA ASN A 355 29.67 3.39 -8.75
C ASN A 355 29.85 4.79 -8.14
N ASP A 356 29.13 5.13 -7.07
CA ASP A 356 29.14 6.47 -6.46
C ASP A 356 28.79 7.61 -7.43
N ARG A 357 27.89 7.32 -8.37
CA ARG A 357 27.48 8.23 -9.46
C ARG A 357 25.98 8.52 -9.49
N ILE A 358 25.29 8.38 -8.35
CA ILE A 358 23.83 8.60 -8.28
C ILE A 358 23.46 10.00 -8.75
N TYR A 359 24.10 11.04 -8.20
CA TYR A 359 23.78 12.43 -8.55
C TYR A 359 24.03 12.71 -10.05
N ASP A 360 25.14 12.22 -10.59
CA ASP A 360 25.48 12.38 -12.01
C ASP A 360 24.46 11.69 -12.92
N TYR A 361 24.02 10.49 -12.53
CA TYR A 361 23.00 9.74 -13.25
C TYR A 361 21.66 10.50 -13.26
N ILE A 362 21.13 10.86 -12.08
CA ILE A 362 19.83 11.53 -12.00
C ILE A 362 19.83 12.94 -12.64
N SER A 363 20.95 13.66 -12.55
CA SER A 363 21.03 15.04 -13.07
C SER A 363 21.11 15.10 -14.59
N LYS A 364 21.58 14.03 -15.22
CA LYS A 364 21.66 13.88 -16.69
C LYS A 364 20.49 13.09 -17.27
N HIS A 365 19.66 12.46 -16.43
CA HIS A 365 18.56 11.63 -16.89
C HIS A 365 17.46 12.50 -17.53
N PRO A 366 17.06 12.26 -18.79
CA PRO A 366 16.18 13.17 -19.55
C PRO A 366 14.79 13.34 -18.91
N SER A 367 14.31 12.30 -18.23
CA SER A 367 13.01 12.33 -17.56
C SER A 367 13.03 13.04 -16.19
N VAL A 368 14.20 13.21 -15.57
CA VAL A 368 14.31 13.74 -14.21
C VAL A 368 14.54 15.25 -14.25
N LYS A 369 13.57 16.01 -13.73
CA LYS A 369 13.69 17.47 -13.59
C LYS A 369 14.06 17.81 -12.14
N ILE A 370 15.27 18.33 -11.94
CA ILE A 370 15.76 18.77 -10.62
C ILE A 370 15.70 20.30 -10.54
N ALA A 371 14.94 20.81 -9.56
CA ALA A 371 14.91 22.26 -9.32
C ALA A 371 16.28 22.77 -8.86
N ASN A 372 16.62 24.01 -9.21
CA ASN A 372 17.91 24.61 -8.79
C ASN A 372 18.07 24.65 -7.26
N SER A 373 16.97 24.75 -6.51
CA SER A 373 16.93 24.65 -5.05
C SER A 373 17.25 23.25 -4.54
N GLU A 374 16.90 22.20 -5.28
CA GLU A 374 17.15 20.80 -4.91
C GLU A 374 18.56 20.33 -5.29
N LYS A 375 19.20 20.92 -6.32
CA LYS A 375 20.53 20.51 -6.80
C LYS A 375 21.59 20.49 -5.69
N ARG A 376 21.71 21.57 -4.92
CA ARG A 376 22.68 21.66 -3.81
C ARG A 376 22.44 20.62 -2.72
N PHE A 377 21.17 20.31 -2.46
CA PHE A 377 20.80 19.29 -1.49
C PHE A 377 21.20 17.89 -2.01
N LEU A 378 20.73 17.54 -3.21
CA LEU A 378 20.94 16.23 -3.83
C LEU A 378 22.43 15.97 -4.12
N SER A 379 23.19 16.95 -4.60
CA SER A 379 24.62 16.78 -4.88
C SER A 379 25.42 16.41 -3.65
N ARG A 380 24.99 16.88 -2.47
CA ARG A 380 25.62 16.52 -1.20
C ARG A 380 25.15 15.17 -0.69
N VAL A 381 23.83 14.96 -0.56
CA VAL A 381 23.33 13.74 0.08
C VAL A 381 23.60 12.49 -0.76
N LEU A 382 23.68 12.64 -2.08
CA LEU A 382 23.97 11.53 -3.00
C LEU A 382 25.46 11.36 -3.33
N GLN A 383 26.34 12.08 -2.64
CA GLN A 383 27.77 11.82 -2.65
C GLN A 383 28.04 10.63 -1.72
N THR A 384 27.91 9.43 -2.26
CA THR A 384 28.11 8.17 -1.54
C THR A 384 29.57 7.70 -1.64
N HIS A 385 29.93 6.75 -0.77
CA HIS A 385 31.23 6.07 -0.78
C HIS A 385 31.03 4.54 -0.84
N ASN A 386 30.03 4.11 -1.61
CA ASN A 386 29.62 2.72 -1.75
C ASN A 386 30.75 1.84 -2.29
N ARG A 387 31.64 2.37 -3.15
CA ARG A 387 32.80 1.60 -3.60
C ARG A 387 33.78 1.30 -2.48
N GLU A 388 33.97 2.23 -1.55
CA GLU A 388 34.83 2.05 -0.38
C GLU A 388 34.19 1.11 0.64
N ILE A 389 32.87 1.21 0.82
CA ILE A 389 32.11 0.40 1.79
C ILE A 389 31.90 -1.04 1.28
N PHE A 390 31.62 -1.22 -0.01
CA PHE A 390 31.17 -2.50 -0.58
C PHE A 390 32.16 -3.13 -1.56
N GLY A 391 33.27 -2.47 -1.94
CA GLY A 391 34.31 -3.04 -2.81
C GLY A 391 34.11 -2.84 -4.31
N GLY A 392 33.15 -1.99 -4.72
CA GLY A 392 32.91 -1.62 -6.13
C GLY A 392 31.97 -2.54 -6.90
N SER A 393 31.80 -2.26 -8.20
CA SER A 393 30.75 -2.85 -9.06
C SER A 393 30.93 -4.33 -9.43
N SER A 394 32.00 -4.99 -8.97
CA SER A 394 32.23 -6.43 -9.19
C SER A 394 31.76 -7.30 -8.01
N VAL A 395 31.26 -6.68 -6.95
CA VAL A 395 30.87 -7.38 -5.72
C VAL A 395 29.41 -7.83 -5.80
N SER A 396 29.18 -9.13 -5.69
CA SER A 396 27.84 -9.74 -5.73
C SER A 396 26.89 -9.12 -4.69
N THR A 397 25.58 -9.10 -4.98
CA THR A 397 24.54 -8.60 -4.07
C THR A 397 24.61 -9.26 -2.69
N LYS A 398 24.89 -10.57 -2.63
CA LYS A 398 25.12 -11.31 -1.38
C LYS A 398 26.26 -10.72 -0.53
N ALA A 399 27.36 -10.34 -1.16
CA ALA A 399 28.51 -9.75 -0.47
C ALA A 399 28.21 -8.32 -0.02
N GLN A 400 27.45 -7.53 -0.79
CA GLN A 400 26.96 -6.22 -0.37
C GLN A 400 26.09 -6.33 0.90
N TRP A 401 25.16 -7.28 0.93
CA TRP A 401 24.33 -7.58 2.12
C TRP A 401 25.17 -7.94 3.34
N HIS A 402 26.16 -8.81 3.18
CA HIS A 402 27.05 -9.18 4.27
C HIS A 402 27.81 -7.98 4.86
N GLN A 403 28.18 -7.00 4.05
CA GLN A 403 28.80 -5.76 4.54
C GLN A 403 27.78 -4.86 5.24
N LEU A 404 26.56 -4.71 4.69
CA LEU A 404 25.49 -3.95 5.33
C LEU A 404 25.15 -4.49 6.72
N ASP A 405 25.06 -5.82 6.87
CA ASP A 405 24.78 -6.45 8.16
C ASP A 405 25.89 -6.19 9.19
N LYS A 406 27.16 -6.23 8.75
CA LYS A 406 28.29 -5.84 9.61
C LYS A 406 28.18 -4.38 10.06
N MET A 407 27.75 -3.48 9.19
CA MET A 407 27.55 -2.07 9.55
C MET A 407 26.45 -1.90 10.61
N VAL A 408 25.37 -2.67 10.54
CA VAL A 408 24.30 -2.65 11.57
C VAL A 408 24.88 -3.02 12.94
N LEU A 409 25.67 -4.08 13.00
CA LEU A 409 26.30 -4.53 14.24
C LEU A 409 27.21 -3.44 14.82
N VAL A 410 28.07 -2.84 13.99
CA VAL A 410 28.97 -1.76 14.41
C VAL A 410 28.21 -0.52 14.86
N LEU A 411 27.19 -0.09 14.11
CA LEU A 411 26.34 1.06 14.46
C LEU A 411 25.56 0.80 15.77
N THR A 412 25.05 -0.41 15.95
CA THR A 412 24.34 -0.80 17.18
C THR A 412 25.28 -0.76 18.38
N ILE A 413 26.49 -1.32 18.25
CA ILE A 413 27.52 -1.26 19.30
C ILE A 413 27.92 0.20 19.60
N TYR A 414 28.11 1.03 18.57
CA TYR A 414 28.47 2.43 18.74
C TYR A 414 27.36 3.24 19.42
N LEU A 415 26.11 3.11 18.99
CA LEU A 415 24.96 3.85 19.56
C LEU A 415 24.60 3.38 20.98
N THR A 416 24.87 2.13 21.32
CA THR A 416 24.66 1.61 22.67
C THR A 416 25.88 1.80 23.58
N SER A 417 27.02 2.21 23.04
CA SER A 417 28.26 2.45 23.78
C SER A 417 28.12 3.59 24.79
N PRO A 418 28.73 3.47 25.99
CA PRO A 418 28.85 4.55 26.95
C PRO A 418 29.45 5.83 26.35
N MET A 419 30.34 5.72 25.36
CA MET A 419 30.95 6.88 24.70
C MET A 419 29.92 7.73 23.93
N TYR A 420 28.97 7.10 23.23
CA TYR A 420 27.93 7.83 22.51
C TYR A 420 26.97 8.52 23.48
N LYS A 421 26.56 7.82 24.55
CA LYS A 421 25.74 8.40 25.64
C LYS A 421 26.42 9.58 26.31
N TRP A 422 27.73 9.51 26.54
CA TRP A 422 28.53 10.60 27.08
C TRP A 422 28.61 11.79 26.12
N SER A 423 28.75 11.56 24.81
CA SER A 423 28.77 12.62 23.79
C SER A 423 27.42 13.36 23.64
N GLN A 424 26.30 12.67 23.89
CA GLN A 424 24.97 13.27 23.91
C GLN A 424 24.75 14.10 25.18
N ALA A 425 25.23 13.61 26.34
CA ALA A 425 25.16 14.33 27.62
C ALA A 425 25.99 15.62 27.66
N GLN A 426 26.97 15.79 26.76
CA GLN A 426 27.72 17.04 26.61
C GLN A 426 27.06 18.05 25.66
N ARG A 427 26.02 17.65 24.91
CA ARG A 427 25.29 18.51 23.95
C ARG A 427 23.93 18.98 24.46
N SER A 428 23.45 18.39 25.55
CA SER A 428 22.32 18.85 26.37
C SER A 428 22.83 19.69 27.53
#